data_AF-A0A7C3PYM0-F1
#
_entry.id   AF-A0A7C3PYM0-F1
#
_cell.length_a   1.000
_cell.length_b   1.000
_cell.length_c   1.000
_cell.angle_alpha   90.00
_cell.angle_beta   90.00
_cell.angle_gamma   90.00
#
_symmetry.space_group_name_H-M   'P 1'
#
loop_
_entity.id
_entity.type
_entity.pdbx_description
1 polymer ?
#
loop_
_entity_poly.entity_id
_entity_poly.type
_entity_poly.pdbx_seq_one_letter_code
_entity_poly.pdbx_strand_id
1 'polypeptide(L)'
;MSHDDSIRSVRLGKLHALRDAGHDPYVVEAWQSTHSAGEIVARFEELENKDVSFAGRITAIRVMGKAAFADLWRSGERIQVYVR
;
A
#
# COMPACT_ATOMS: atom_id res chain seq x y z
N MET A 1 9.69 -21.34 -25.98
CA MET A 1 10.29 -20.16 -25.33
C MET A 1 9.70 -20.08 -23.93
N SER A 2 10.40 -20.66 -22.95
CA SER A 2 9.94 -20.67 -21.56
C SER A 2 9.97 -19.24 -21.03
N HIS A 3 8.81 -18.63 -20.84
CA HIS A 3 8.68 -17.36 -20.13
C HIS A 3 7.80 -17.61 -18.91
N ASP A 4 8.35 -18.39 -17.98
CA ASP A 4 7.90 -18.35 -16.59
C ASP A 4 9.01 -17.67 -15.81
N ASP A 5 9.12 -16.35 -15.98
CA ASP A 5 9.86 -15.55 -15.01
C ASP A 5 9.16 -15.76 -13.67
N SER A 6 9.77 -16.57 -12.81
CA SER A 6 9.25 -16.88 -11.49
C SER A 6 8.77 -15.58 -10.81
N ILE A 7 7.62 -15.61 -10.15
CA ILE A 7 7.10 -14.45 -9.39
C ILE A 7 8.18 -13.83 -8.50
N ARG A 8 9.13 -14.65 -8.01
CA ARG A 8 10.31 -14.20 -7.27
C ARG A 8 11.24 -13.29 -8.09
N SER A 9 11.61 -13.68 -9.32
CA SER A 9 12.53 -12.88 -10.15
C SER A 9 11.92 -11.51 -10.48
N VAL A 10 10.62 -11.47 -10.83
CA VAL A 10 9.89 -10.22 -11.09
C VAL A 10 9.88 -9.31 -9.87
N ARG A 11 9.64 -9.85 -8.67
CA ARG A 11 9.66 -9.06 -7.42
C ARG A 11 11.06 -8.55 -7.07
N LEU A 12 12.10 -9.34 -7.30
CA LEU A 12 13.48 -8.92 -7.09
C LEU A 12 13.88 -7.81 -8.07
N GLY A 13 13.50 -7.91 -9.35
CA GLY A 13 13.73 -6.85 -10.33
C GLY A 13 13.11 -5.52 -9.92
N LYS A 14 11.86 -5.54 -9.40
CA LYS A 14 11.20 -4.34 -8.87
C LYS A 14 11.92 -3.75 -7.65
N LEU A 15 12.41 -4.59 -6.74
CA LEU A 15 13.19 -4.15 -5.58
C LEU A 15 14.48 -3.45 -6.02
N HIS A 16 15.19 -4.00 -7.00
CA HIS A 16 16.42 -3.39 -7.52
C HIS A 16 16.12 -2.03 -8.17
N ALA A 17 15.09 -1.95 -9.01
CA ALA A 17 14.68 -0.68 -9.62
C ALA A 17 14.31 0.40 -8.59
N LEU A 18 13.65 0.02 -7.49
CA LEU A 18 13.35 0.95 -6.38
C LEU A 18 14.63 1.46 -5.69
N ARG A 19 15.60 0.57 -5.45
CA ARG A 19 16.90 0.92 -4.86
C ARG A 19 17.72 1.83 -5.76
N ASP A 20 17.78 1.52 -7.05
CA ASP A 20 18.52 2.31 -8.05
C ASP A 20 17.92 3.72 -8.19
N ALA A 21 16.61 3.86 -7.98
CA ALA A 21 15.92 5.15 -7.91
C ALA A 21 16.12 5.90 -6.56
N GLY A 22 16.88 5.35 -5.61
CA GLY A 22 17.13 5.94 -4.30
C GLY A 22 16.02 5.72 -3.27
N HIS A 23 15.06 4.84 -3.57
CA HIS A 23 13.90 4.54 -2.72
C HIS A 23 13.97 3.11 -2.16
N ASP A 24 15.01 2.79 -1.40
CA ASP A 24 15.11 1.46 -0.76
C ASP A 24 14.02 1.29 0.32
N PRO A 25 13.04 0.38 0.13
CA PRO A 25 11.93 0.21 1.06
C PRO A 25 12.32 -0.41 2.40
N TYR A 26 13.56 -0.87 2.58
CA TYR A 26 14.05 -1.52 3.81
C TYR A 26 15.02 -0.65 4.63
N VAL A 27 15.22 0.63 4.25
CA VAL A 27 16.02 1.57 5.05
C VAL A 27 15.17 2.23 6.13
N VAL A 28 13.92 2.58 5.80
CA VAL A 28 12.95 3.16 6.74
C VAL A 28 11.76 2.20 6.85
N GLU A 29 11.84 1.28 7.81
CA GLU A 29 10.85 0.21 7.97
C GLU A 29 9.66 0.61 8.85
N ALA A 30 9.79 1.72 9.59
CA ALA A 30 8.77 2.20 10.51
C ALA A 30 7.98 3.36 9.91
N TRP A 31 6.66 3.26 9.98
CA TRP A 31 5.74 4.33 9.60
C TRP A 31 4.75 4.59 10.74
N GLN A 32 4.60 5.85 11.12
CA GLN A 32 3.67 6.24 12.18
C GLN A 32 2.25 6.37 11.62
N SER A 33 1.41 5.38 11.89
CA SER A 33 -0.04 5.47 11.64
C SER A 33 -0.72 6.26 12.75
N THR A 34 -1.70 7.09 12.40
CA THR A 34 -2.47 7.88 13.36
C THR A 34 -3.69 7.14 13.90
N HIS A 35 -4.28 6.24 13.10
CA HIS A 35 -5.53 5.52 13.41
C HIS A 35 -5.50 4.09 12.88
N SER A 36 -6.32 3.20 13.46
CA SER A 36 -6.65 1.90 12.87
C SER A 36 -7.70 2.03 11.75
N ALA A 37 -7.91 0.96 10.97
CA ALA A 37 -8.93 0.97 9.93
C ALA A 37 -10.33 1.05 10.55
N GLY A 38 -10.58 0.33 11.65
CA GLY A 38 -11.83 0.39 12.39
C GLY A 38 -12.11 1.77 12.97
N GLU A 39 -11.10 2.45 13.52
CA GLU A 39 -11.24 3.81 14.04
C GLU A 39 -11.60 4.81 12.95
N ILE A 40 -10.95 4.72 11.77
CA ILE A 40 -11.25 5.59 10.63
C ILE A 40 -12.70 5.42 10.18
N VAL A 41 -13.18 4.17 10.10
CA VAL A 41 -14.57 3.87 9.69
C VAL A 41 -15.56 4.34 10.75
N ALA A 42 -15.29 4.08 12.03
CA ALA A 42 -16.19 4.44 13.13
C ALA A 42 -16.30 5.96 13.34
N ARG A 43 -15.23 6.71 13.07
CA ARG A 43 -15.13 8.16 13.28
C ARG A 43 -15.10 8.94 11.97
N PHE A 44 -15.69 8.39 10.91
CA PHE A 44 -15.61 8.94 9.56
C PHE A 44 -16.04 10.42 9.50
N GLU A 45 -17.18 10.76 10.11
CA GLU A 45 -17.70 12.14 10.12
C GLU A 45 -16.75 13.12 10.83
N GLU A 46 -16.12 12.71 11.93
CA GLU A 46 -15.16 13.55 12.66
C GLU A 46 -13.83 13.76 11.91
N LEU A 47 -13.47 12.79 11.08
CA LEU A 47 -12.22 12.74 10.32
C LEU A 47 -12.37 13.29 8.90
N GLU A 48 -13.57 13.71 8.51
CA GLU A 48 -13.81 14.32 7.22
C GLU A 48 -12.92 15.56 7.03
N ASN A 49 -12.28 15.67 5.86
CA ASN A 49 -11.33 16.74 5.52
C ASN A 49 -10.09 16.82 6.44
N LYS A 50 -9.80 15.78 7.23
CA LYS A 50 -8.57 15.68 8.03
C LYS A 50 -7.60 14.67 7.44
N ASP A 51 -6.31 14.97 7.56
CA ASP A 51 -5.27 14.02 7.18
C ASP A 51 -5.23 12.84 8.14
N VAL A 52 -5.20 11.64 7.58
CA VAL A 52 -5.02 10.38 8.32
C VAL A 52 -3.83 9.63 7.76
N SER A 53 -3.08 8.98 8.65
CA SER A 53 -1.95 8.14 8.28
C SER A 53 -2.24 6.69 8.62
N PHE A 54 -2.04 5.80 7.65
CA PHE A 54 -2.28 4.37 7.80
C PHE A 54 -1.22 3.55 7.05
N ALA A 55 -0.79 2.45 7.65
CA ALA A 55 0.07 1.45 7.03
C ALA A 55 -0.55 0.06 7.18
N GLY A 56 -0.47 -0.75 6.12
CA GLY A 56 -1.01 -2.11 6.08
C GLY A 56 -0.50 -2.90 4.88
N ARG A 57 -0.80 -4.20 4.83
CA ARG A 57 -0.44 -5.08 3.72
C ARG A 57 -1.40 -4.86 2.56
N ILE A 58 -0.88 -4.60 1.37
CA ILE A 58 -1.69 -4.61 0.15
C ILE A 58 -2.15 -6.04 -0.15
N THR A 59 -3.46 -6.26 -0.23
CA THR A 59 -4.06 -7.56 -0.57
C THR A 59 -4.65 -7.60 -1.97
N ALA A 60 -5.10 -6.46 -2.49
CA ALA A 60 -5.59 -6.31 -3.86
C ALA A 60 -5.21 -4.94 -4.41
N ILE A 61 -4.91 -4.87 -5.72
CA ILE A 61 -4.67 -3.63 -6.47
C ILE A 61 -5.50 -3.70 -7.75
N ARG A 62 -6.21 -2.61 -8.06
CA ARG A 62 -7.00 -2.44 -9.29
C ARG A 62 -6.57 -1.12 -9.96
N VAL A 63 -5.96 -1.21 -11.14
CA VAL A 63 -5.47 -0.04 -11.90
C VAL A 63 -6.45 0.26 -13.03
N MET A 64 -6.90 1.50 -13.13
CA MET A 64 -7.89 2.01 -14.08
C MET A 64 -7.38 3.30 -14.74
N GLY A 65 -6.40 3.18 -15.64
CA GLY A 65 -5.81 4.34 -16.33
C GLY A 65 -5.08 5.27 -15.37
N LYS A 66 -5.61 6.48 -15.15
CA LYS A 66 -5.06 7.51 -14.24
C LYS A 66 -5.61 7.40 -12.81
N ALA A 67 -6.07 6.22 -12.42
CA ALA A 67 -6.63 5.97 -11.11
C ALA A 67 -6.25 4.56 -10.69
N ALA A 68 -6.01 4.35 -9.40
CA ALA A 68 -5.81 3.05 -8.82
C ALA A 68 -6.52 2.96 -7.47
N PHE A 69 -7.00 1.76 -7.17
CA PHE A 69 -7.54 1.41 -5.86
C PHE A 69 -6.70 0.28 -5.30
N ALA A 70 -6.38 0.34 -4.01
CA ALA A 70 -5.74 -0.75 -3.30
C ALA A 70 -6.45 -1.03 -1.99
N ASP A 71 -6.55 -2.31 -1.63
CA ASP A 71 -7.10 -2.72 -0.34
C ASP A 71 -5.91 -3.01 0.61
N LEU A 72 -5.85 -2.29 1.72
CA LEU A 72 -4.84 -2.44 2.77
C LEU A 72 -5.43 -3.21 3.95
N TRP A 73 -4.68 -4.19 4.44
CA TRP A 73 -5.05 -5.06 5.56
C TRP A 73 -4.09 -4.92 6.73
N ARG A 74 -4.62 -4.72 7.94
CA ARG A 74 -3.85 -4.71 9.20
C ARG A 74 -4.74 -5.18 10.34
N SER A 75 -4.22 -6.02 11.22
CA SER A 75 -4.88 -6.43 12.47
C SER A 75 -6.31 -6.97 12.33
N GLY A 76 -6.63 -7.65 11.21
CA GLY A 76 -7.97 -8.20 10.97
C GLY A 76 -8.94 -7.23 10.29
N GLU A 77 -8.50 -6.00 10.03
CA GLU A 77 -9.31 -4.95 9.43
C GLU A 77 -8.79 -4.58 8.04
N ARG A 78 -9.70 -4.04 7.22
CA ARG A 78 -9.42 -3.64 5.83
C ARG A 78 -9.87 -2.21 5.58
N ILE A 79 -9.03 -1.44 4.88
CA ILE A 79 -9.39 -0.13 4.33
C ILE A 79 -8.99 -0.04 2.87
N GLN A 80 -9.81 0.62 2.05
CA GLN A 80 -9.49 0.88 0.65
C GLN A 80 -8.85 2.26 0.52
N VAL A 81 -7.79 2.34 -0.27
CA VAL A 81 -7.16 3.60 -0.67
C VAL A 81 -7.42 3.87 -2.14
N TYR A 82 -7.65 5.14 -2.45
CA TYR A 82 -7.74 5.66 -3.81
C TYR A 82 -6.48 6.48 -4.11
N VAL A 83 -5.88 6.22 -5.27
CA VAL A 83 -4.69 6.92 -5.77
C VAL A 83 -5.03 7.46 -7.15
N ARG A 84 -4.74 8.73 -7.40
CA ARG A 84 -4.95 9.42 -8.68
C ARG A 84 -3.61 9.80 -9.31
#